data_AF-A0A5B9EEE9-F1
#
_entry.id   AF-A0A5B9EEE9-F1
#
_cell.length_a   1.000
_cell.length_b   1.000
_cell.length_c   1.000
_cell.angle_alpha   90.00
_cell.angle_beta   90.00
_cell.angle_gamma   90.00
#
_symmetry.space_group_name_H-M   'P 1'
#
loop_
_entity.id
_entity.type
_entity.pdbx_description
1 polymer ?
#
loop_
_entity_poly.entity_id
_entity_poly.type
_entity_poly.pdbx_seq_one_letter_code
_entity_poly.pdbx_strand_id
1 'polypeptide(L)'
;MRRFVWMLFTCAALAQAPNLSVTSGVAATSRAAWTRISVRGEPEDAWLTLQCIKTVEGVKQADIFFEVGQTPAFWMPYERQATEPPLPLTRLTFTFDAYKPMRREWVEVRNNQFLYNRPGAHSGNMEPVDFYLKFMGSTTTMTVFKDRDTSWSFPTRPLLKAMTEQELCKP
;
A
#
# COMPACT_ATOMS: atom_id res chain seq x y z
N MET A 1 53.42 -9.40 33.87
CA MET A 1 52.39 -10.07 33.05
C MET A 1 51.09 -9.27 33.14
N ARG A 2 50.74 -8.48 32.12
CA ARG A 2 49.49 -7.68 32.09
C ARG A 2 48.55 -8.30 31.05
N ARG A 3 47.40 -8.80 31.50
CA ARG A 3 46.33 -9.35 30.65
C ARG A 3 45.50 -8.18 30.10
N PHE A 4 45.50 -8.02 28.78
CA PHE A 4 44.56 -7.13 28.08
C PHE A 4 43.25 -7.89 27.87
N VAL A 5 42.17 -7.41 28.49
CA VAL A 5 40.81 -7.85 28.23
C VAL A 5 40.28 -7.02 27.07
N TRP A 6 40.04 -7.67 25.93
CA TRP A 6 39.34 -7.06 24.81
C TRP A 6 37.84 -7.11 25.08
N MET A 7 37.21 -5.95 25.33
CA MET A 7 35.76 -5.81 25.26
C MET A 7 35.36 -5.74 23.78
N LEU A 8 34.74 -6.82 23.30
CA LEU A 8 34.01 -6.82 22.03
C LEU A 8 32.73 -5.98 22.22
N PHE A 9 32.74 -4.76 21.71
CA PHE A 9 31.49 -4.05 21.42
C PHE A 9 30.88 -4.71 20.18
N THR A 10 30.00 -5.69 20.38
CA THR A 10 29.02 -6.09 19.37
C THR A 10 28.09 -4.91 19.16
N CYS A 11 28.38 -4.12 18.14
CA CYS A 11 27.39 -3.22 17.54
C CYS A 11 26.30 -4.12 16.97
N ALA A 12 25.23 -4.35 17.75
CA ALA A 12 24.01 -4.91 17.22
C ALA A 12 23.52 -3.94 16.15
N ALA A 13 23.73 -4.28 14.88
CA ALA A 13 23.04 -3.64 13.78
C ALA A 13 21.54 -3.80 14.09
N LEU A 14 20.89 -2.70 14.47
CA LEU A 14 19.44 -2.63 14.50
C LEU A 14 18.98 -3.03 13.10
N ALA A 15 18.39 -4.21 12.98
CA ALA A 15 17.78 -4.68 11.76
C ALA A 15 16.76 -3.62 11.35
N GLN A 16 17.10 -2.83 10.34
CA GLN A 16 16.24 -1.83 9.73
C GLN A 16 14.96 -2.58 9.34
N ALA A 17 13.84 -2.27 10.01
CA ALA A 17 12.57 -2.93 9.75
C ALA A 17 12.32 -2.90 8.23
N PRO A 18 11.97 -4.03 7.61
CA PRO A 18 11.97 -4.11 6.17
C PRO A 18 11.01 -3.05 5.63
N ASN A 19 11.48 -2.17 4.75
CA ASN A 19 10.69 -1.16 4.05
C ASN A 19 9.53 -1.77 3.22
N LEU A 20 9.38 -3.09 3.26
CA LEU A 20 8.41 -3.91 2.58
C LEU A 20 7.83 -4.94 3.56
N SER A 21 6.52 -5.07 3.60
CA SER A 21 5.80 -6.12 4.33
C SER A 21 4.90 -6.86 3.34
N VAL A 22 4.91 -8.19 3.43
CA VAL A 22 4.00 -9.04 2.64
C VAL A 22 3.23 -9.92 3.60
N THR A 23 1.90 -9.82 3.56
CA THR A 23 1.00 -10.65 4.36
C THR A 23 -0.04 -11.28 3.45
N SER A 24 -0.42 -12.52 3.74
CA SER A 24 -1.42 -13.23 2.95
C SER A 24 -2.32 -14.05 3.87
N GLY A 25 -3.50 -14.40 3.38
CA GLY A 25 -4.44 -15.22 4.11
C GLY A 25 -5.69 -15.54 3.33
N VAL A 26 -6.68 -16.03 4.07
CA VAL A 26 -8.03 -16.28 3.57
C VAL A 26 -9.00 -15.54 4.50
N ALA A 27 -9.89 -14.74 3.94
CA ALA A 27 -10.91 -14.04 4.71
C ALA A 27 -11.85 -15.05 5.36
N ALA A 28 -12.10 -14.92 6.66
CA ALA A 28 -12.92 -15.87 7.41
C ALA A 28 -14.37 -15.92 6.92
N THR A 29 -14.89 -14.77 6.50
CA THR A 29 -16.28 -14.57 6.06
C THR A 29 -16.50 -14.96 4.61
N SER A 30 -15.81 -14.31 3.67
CA SER A 30 -16.00 -14.52 2.23
C SER A 30 -15.26 -15.74 1.68
N ARG A 31 -14.33 -16.32 2.46
CA ARG A 31 -13.36 -17.33 1.99
C ARG A 31 -12.49 -16.86 0.83
N ALA A 32 -12.45 -15.56 0.54
CA ALA A 32 -11.59 -15.00 -0.50
C ALA A 32 -10.12 -15.10 -0.06
N ALA A 33 -9.26 -15.58 -0.96
CA ALA A 33 -7.83 -15.57 -0.75
C ALA A 33 -7.29 -14.17 -1.01
N TRP A 34 -6.35 -13.71 -0.21
CA TRP A 34 -5.82 -12.35 -0.32
C TRP A 34 -4.33 -12.26 -0.02
N THR A 35 -3.69 -11.26 -0.61
CA THR A 35 -2.29 -10.87 -0.36
C THR A 35 -2.20 -9.34 -0.28
N ARG A 36 -1.53 -8.82 0.75
CA ARG A 36 -1.19 -7.41 0.91
C ARG A 36 0.32 -7.23 0.86
N ILE A 37 0.74 -6.28 0.04
CA ILE A 37 2.14 -5.89 -0.16
C ILE A 37 2.23 -4.41 0.20
N SER A 38 2.85 -4.10 1.33
CA SER A 38 2.95 -2.75 1.87
C SER A 38 4.40 -2.29 1.80
N VAL A 39 4.62 -1.10 1.25
CA VAL A 39 5.92 -0.44 1.24
C VAL A 39 5.86 0.82 2.09
N ARG A 40 6.86 1.03 2.94
CA ARG A 40 6.96 2.24 3.77
C ARG A 40 7.40 3.41 2.92
N GLY A 41 6.80 4.57 3.16
CA GLY A 41 7.16 5.83 2.51
C GLY A 41 8.21 6.61 3.29
N GLU A 42 8.61 7.73 2.70
CA GLU A 42 9.41 8.78 3.33
C GLU A 42 8.58 10.09 3.32
N PRO A 43 8.32 10.71 4.49
CA PRO A 43 8.70 10.28 5.84
C PRO A 43 8.09 8.94 6.27
N GLU A 44 8.74 8.27 7.25
CA GLU A 44 8.47 6.88 7.67
C GLU A 44 7.16 6.65 8.44
N ASP A 45 6.23 7.61 8.40
CA ASP A 45 4.92 7.56 9.01
C ASP A 45 3.81 7.23 8.00
N ALA A 46 4.13 6.79 6.78
CA ALA A 46 3.12 6.37 5.82
C ALA A 46 3.45 5.06 5.11
N TRP A 47 2.39 4.41 4.62
CA TRP A 47 2.47 3.15 3.87
C TRP A 47 1.64 3.22 2.60
N LEU A 48 2.22 2.68 1.54
CA LEU A 48 1.52 2.38 0.29
C LEU A 48 1.32 0.87 0.24
N THR A 49 0.08 0.44 0.12
CA THR A 49 -0.27 -0.99 0.12
C THR A 49 -1.00 -1.36 -1.15
N LEU A 50 -0.52 -2.41 -1.82
CA LEU A 50 -1.26 -3.14 -2.84
C LEU A 50 -1.95 -4.33 -2.19
N GLN A 51 -3.25 -4.48 -2.40
CA GLN A 51 -4.01 -5.65 -1.96
C GLN A 51 -4.57 -6.38 -3.17
N CYS A 52 -4.26 -7.66 -3.29
CA CYS A 52 -4.79 -8.54 -4.31
C CYS A 52 -5.74 -9.52 -3.64
N ILE A 53 -6.96 -9.65 -4.16
CA ILE A 53 -7.98 -10.57 -3.68
C ILE A 53 -8.39 -11.48 -4.83
N LYS A 54 -8.57 -12.77 -4.54
CA LYS A 54 -9.25 -13.71 -5.41
C LYS A 54 -10.49 -14.23 -4.70
N THR A 55 -11.67 -13.89 -5.23
CA THR A 55 -12.94 -14.40 -4.69
C THR A 55 -13.05 -15.90 -4.93
N VAL A 56 -13.99 -16.56 -4.24
CA VAL A 56 -14.28 -18.00 -4.43
C VAL A 56 -14.69 -18.30 -5.88
N GLU A 57 -15.34 -17.33 -6.53
CA GLU A 57 -15.74 -17.37 -7.96
C GLU A 57 -14.55 -17.19 -8.92
N GLY A 58 -13.35 -16.94 -8.39
CA GLY A 58 -12.11 -16.81 -9.15
C GLY A 58 -11.81 -15.40 -9.65
N VAL A 59 -12.66 -14.41 -9.33
CA VAL A 59 -12.45 -13.01 -9.73
C VAL A 59 -11.25 -12.44 -8.98
N LYS A 60 -10.21 -12.06 -9.73
CA LYS A 60 -9.04 -11.36 -9.19
C LYS A 60 -9.29 -9.86 -9.17
N GLN A 61 -8.88 -9.22 -8.09
CA GLN A 61 -9.09 -7.82 -7.82
C GLN A 61 -7.83 -7.21 -7.19
N ALA A 62 -7.39 -6.04 -7.67
CA ALA A 62 -6.25 -5.31 -7.12
C ALA A 62 -6.65 -3.92 -6.60
N ASP A 63 -6.33 -3.61 -5.35
CA ASP A 63 -6.65 -2.35 -4.68
C ASP A 63 -5.40 -1.64 -4.18
N ILE A 64 -5.40 -0.32 -4.28
CA ILE A 64 -4.34 0.54 -3.74
C ILE A 64 -4.85 1.24 -2.50
N PHE A 65 -4.10 1.09 -1.41
CA PHE A 65 -4.32 1.79 -0.16
C PHE A 65 -3.16 2.71 0.14
N PHE A 66 -3.47 3.87 0.68
CA PHE A 66 -2.53 4.81 1.27
C PHE A 66 -2.88 4.99 2.74
N GLU A 67 -1.90 4.86 3.62
CA GLU A 67 -2.08 4.88 5.07
C GLU A 67 -1.12 5.89 5.68
N VAL A 68 -1.61 6.73 6.59
CA VAL A 68 -0.80 7.69 7.34
C VAL A 68 -0.90 7.42 8.84
N GLY A 69 0.23 7.38 9.52
CA GLY A 69 0.34 7.13 10.95
C GLY A 69 0.83 5.72 11.29
N GLN A 70 0.17 5.09 12.27
CA GLN A 70 0.62 3.82 12.86
C GLN A 70 0.85 2.72 11.82
N THR A 71 1.76 1.78 12.16
CA THR A 71 2.01 0.52 11.45
C THR A 71 0.71 -0.06 10.89
N PRO A 72 0.69 -0.55 9.63
CA PRO A 72 -0.49 -1.16 9.03
C PRO A 72 -1.03 -2.21 9.98
N ALA A 73 -2.09 -1.86 10.71
CA ALA A 73 -2.68 -2.78 11.65
C ALA A 73 -3.25 -3.92 10.82
N PHE A 74 -2.86 -5.15 11.16
CA PHE A 74 -3.32 -6.34 10.46
C PHE A 74 -4.85 -6.39 10.54
N TRP A 75 -5.50 -6.15 9.40
CA TRP A 75 -6.95 -6.25 9.26
C TRP A 75 -7.26 -7.22 8.12
N MET A 76 -8.35 -7.97 8.27
CA MET A 76 -8.93 -8.74 7.16
C MET A 76 -9.05 -7.85 5.91
N PRO A 77 -8.92 -8.41 4.70
CA PRO A 77 -9.02 -7.62 3.47
C PRO A 77 -10.28 -6.77 3.51
N TYR A 78 -10.16 -5.52 3.08
CA TYR A 78 -11.30 -4.63 3.06
C TYR A 78 -12.37 -5.20 2.11
N GLU A 79 -13.50 -5.59 2.69
CA GLU A 79 -14.70 -6.03 1.99
C GLU A 79 -15.80 -5.02 2.33
N ARG A 80 -16.12 -4.14 1.39
CA ARG A 80 -17.25 -3.22 1.59
C ARG A 80 -18.54 -4.03 1.63
N GLN A 81 -19.29 -3.95 2.72
CA GLN A 81 -20.61 -4.54 2.76
C GLN A 81 -21.59 -3.65 1.98
N ALA A 82 -22.51 -4.26 1.22
CA ALA A 82 -23.52 -3.52 0.46
C ALA A 82 -24.42 -2.64 1.35
N THR A 83 -24.53 -3.00 2.63
CA THR A 83 -25.34 -2.32 3.65
C THR A 83 -24.60 -1.20 4.39
N GLU A 84 -23.29 -1.05 4.19
CA GLU A 84 -22.52 0.01 4.85
C GLU A 84 -22.86 1.39 4.26
N PRO A 85 -23.00 2.42 5.11
CA PRO A 85 -23.21 3.78 4.63
C PRO A 85 -22.05 4.21 3.72
N PRO A 86 -22.27 5.19 2.83
CA PRO A 86 -21.19 5.76 2.04
C PRO A 86 -20.06 6.27 2.95
N LEU A 87 -18.85 5.81 2.68
CA LEU A 87 -17.66 6.22 3.40
C LEU A 87 -17.22 7.63 2.95
N PRO A 88 -16.56 8.40 3.84
CA PRO A 88 -16.12 9.74 3.51
C PRO A 88 -15.10 9.73 2.37
N LEU A 89 -15.28 10.67 1.43
CA LEU A 89 -14.39 10.86 0.28
C LEU A 89 -13.34 11.92 0.61
N THR A 90 -12.09 11.59 0.32
CA THR A 90 -10.94 12.50 0.40
C THR A 90 -10.31 12.64 -0.98
N ARG A 91 -9.88 13.85 -1.33
CA ARG A 91 -9.18 14.11 -2.59
C ARG A 91 -7.69 14.27 -2.34
N LEU A 92 -6.94 13.19 -2.59
CA LEU A 92 -5.48 13.21 -2.54
C LEU A 92 -4.92 13.46 -3.93
N THR A 93 -3.78 14.14 -3.99
CA THR A 93 -3.01 14.27 -5.23
C THR A 93 -1.87 13.26 -5.17
N PHE A 94 -1.57 12.56 -6.26
CA PHE A 94 -0.36 11.76 -6.33
C PHE A 94 0.32 11.92 -7.67
N THR A 95 1.60 11.61 -7.74
CA THR A 95 2.40 11.65 -8.95
C THR A 95 3.37 10.48 -8.99
N PHE A 96 3.89 10.19 -10.18
CA PHE A 96 5.04 9.33 -10.38
C PHE A 96 6.22 10.17 -10.85
N ASP A 97 7.44 9.69 -10.62
CA ASP A 97 8.65 10.37 -11.10
C ASP A 97 8.52 10.73 -12.60
N ALA A 98 8.85 11.98 -12.93
CA ALA A 98 8.75 12.55 -14.28
C ALA A 98 7.34 12.57 -14.90
N TYR A 99 6.27 12.39 -14.11
CA TYR A 99 4.88 12.49 -14.57
C TYR A 99 4.12 13.67 -13.93
N LYS A 100 3.01 14.06 -14.56
CA LYS A 100 2.15 15.14 -14.05
C LYS A 100 1.35 14.67 -12.82
N PRO A 101 1.21 15.52 -11.77
CA PRO A 101 0.37 15.20 -10.63
C PRO A 101 -1.09 14.96 -11.03
N MET A 102 -1.72 14.00 -10.37
CA MET A 102 -3.09 13.56 -10.60
C MET A 102 -3.88 13.66 -9.30
N ARG A 103 -4.91 14.50 -9.29
CA ARG A 103 -5.85 14.59 -8.18
C ARG A 103 -6.93 13.54 -8.35
N ARG A 104 -7.10 12.66 -7.36
CA ARG A 104 -8.04 11.54 -7.42
C ARG A 104 -8.83 11.43 -6.13
N GLU A 105 -9.99 10.81 -6.22
CA GLU A 105 -10.85 10.52 -5.08
C GLU A 105 -10.41 9.23 -4.41
N TRP A 106 -10.37 9.26 -3.09
CA TRP A 106 -10.04 8.15 -2.21
C TRP A 106 -11.13 8.03 -1.17
N VAL A 107 -11.42 6.81 -0.76
CA VAL A 107 -12.39 6.49 0.28
C VAL A 107 -11.62 6.28 1.57
N GLU A 108 -11.92 7.05 2.62
CA GLU A 108 -11.35 6.74 3.93
C GLU A 108 -12.12 5.55 4.53
N VAL A 109 -11.45 4.39 4.57
CA VAL A 109 -12.04 3.14 5.03
C VAL A 109 -11.90 2.97 6.53
N ARG A 110 -10.85 3.52 7.14
CA ARG A 110 -10.61 3.46 8.59
C ARG A 110 -9.45 4.35 8.99
N ASN A 111 -9.55 5.12 10.08
CA ASN A 111 -8.43 5.80 10.77
C ASN A 111 -7.20 6.11 9.89
N ASN A 112 -7.31 7.08 8.97
CA ASN A 112 -6.22 7.47 8.05
C ASN A 112 -5.74 6.43 7.02
N GLN A 113 -6.52 5.37 6.77
CA GLN A 113 -6.38 4.44 5.64
C GLN A 113 -7.35 4.85 4.54
N PHE A 114 -6.78 5.16 3.40
CA PHE A 114 -7.46 5.66 2.21
C PHE A 114 -7.36 4.60 1.11
N LEU A 115 -8.50 4.12 0.62
CA LEU A 115 -8.61 3.22 -0.52
C LEU A 115 -8.84 4.04 -1.79
N TYR A 116 -8.12 3.75 -2.87
CA TYR A 116 -8.38 4.36 -4.16
C TYR A 116 -9.84 4.13 -4.62
N ASN A 117 -10.60 5.20 -4.87
CA ASN A 117 -12.00 5.09 -5.27
C ASN A 117 -12.08 4.71 -6.75
N ARG A 118 -12.25 3.44 -7.07
CA ARG A 118 -12.27 2.97 -8.46
C ARG A 118 -13.35 3.66 -9.31
N PRO A 119 -13.19 3.71 -10.64
CA PRO A 119 -14.21 4.26 -11.54
C PRO A 119 -15.56 3.57 -11.37
N GLY A 120 -16.64 4.35 -11.44
CA GLY A 120 -18.00 3.84 -11.30
C GLY A 120 -19.02 4.97 -11.09
N ALA A 121 -20.30 4.60 -10.92
CA ALA A 121 -21.43 5.55 -10.84
C ALA A 121 -21.31 6.59 -9.70
N HIS A 122 -20.46 6.35 -8.71
CA HIS A 122 -20.26 7.21 -7.55
C HIS A 122 -18.79 7.59 -7.32
N SER A 123 -17.98 7.57 -8.39
CA SER A 123 -16.58 7.96 -8.34
C SER A 123 -16.27 8.96 -9.46
N GLY A 124 -15.62 10.06 -9.11
CA GLY A 124 -15.08 11.01 -10.08
C GLY A 124 -13.80 10.52 -10.77
N ASN A 125 -13.27 9.36 -10.39
CA ASN A 125 -12.09 8.78 -11.01
C ASN A 125 -12.45 8.04 -12.32
N MET A 126 -11.57 8.12 -13.32
CA MET A 126 -11.79 7.48 -14.62
C MET A 126 -10.88 6.27 -14.85
N GLU A 127 -9.72 6.23 -14.20
CA GLU A 127 -8.72 5.19 -14.44
C GLU A 127 -8.84 4.03 -13.43
N PRO A 128 -8.79 2.77 -13.88
CA PRO A 128 -8.77 1.61 -12.98
C PRO A 128 -7.40 1.48 -12.29
N VAL A 129 -7.33 0.66 -11.23
CA VAL A 129 -6.08 0.40 -10.49
C VAL A 129 -4.96 -0.11 -11.42
N ASP A 130 -5.27 -1.00 -12.35
CA ASP A 130 -4.29 -1.58 -13.29
C ASP A 130 -3.60 -0.52 -14.16
N PHE A 131 -4.24 0.62 -14.40
CA PHE A 131 -3.60 1.75 -15.08
C PHE A 131 -2.39 2.22 -14.27
N TYR A 132 -2.55 2.45 -12.96
CA TYR A 132 -1.49 2.93 -12.09
C TYR A 132 -0.42 1.89 -11.79
N LEU A 133 -0.77 0.61 -11.73
CA LEU A 133 0.22 -0.46 -11.58
C LEU A 133 1.22 -0.49 -12.75
N LYS A 134 0.76 -0.21 -13.97
CA LYS A 134 1.66 -0.06 -15.14
C LYS A 134 2.62 1.12 -14.97
N PHE A 135 2.14 2.25 -14.43
CA PHE A 135 3.00 3.41 -14.15
C PHE A 135 4.05 3.09 -13.08
N MET A 136 3.64 2.47 -11.97
CA MET A 136 4.58 2.02 -10.94
C MET A 136 5.68 1.17 -11.56
N GLY A 137 5.33 0.28 -12.51
CA GLY A 137 6.25 -0.54 -13.31
C GLY A 137 7.34 0.23 -14.06
N SER A 138 7.06 1.48 -14.42
CA SER A 138 7.93 2.33 -15.24
C SER A 138 8.69 3.40 -14.46
N THR A 139 8.35 3.64 -13.19
CA THR A 139 8.95 4.69 -12.37
C THR A 139 9.64 4.12 -11.13
N THR A 140 10.45 4.94 -10.45
CA THR A 140 11.16 4.56 -9.22
C THR A 140 10.38 4.89 -7.96
N THR A 141 9.65 6.00 -7.99
CA THR A 141 8.92 6.55 -6.86
C THR A 141 7.50 6.93 -7.28
N MET A 142 6.57 6.78 -6.32
CA MET A 142 5.27 7.42 -6.34
C MET A 142 5.19 8.37 -5.14
N THR A 143 4.76 9.60 -5.36
CA THR A 143 4.58 10.57 -4.27
C THR A 143 3.10 10.88 -4.09
N VAL A 144 2.61 10.81 -2.86
CA VAL A 144 1.24 11.20 -2.48
C VAL A 144 1.31 12.51 -1.71
N PHE A 145 0.44 13.45 -2.04
CA PHE A 145 0.28 14.76 -1.43
C PHE A 145 -1.11 14.85 -0.81
N LYS A 146 -1.14 15.13 0.49
CA LYS A 146 -2.39 15.50 1.17
C LYS A 146 -2.70 16.98 0.93
N ASP A 147 -1.68 17.81 0.96
CA ASP A 147 -1.71 19.25 0.70
C ASP A 147 -0.36 19.71 0.10
N ARG A 148 -0.07 21.01 0.11
CA ARG A 148 1.15 21.57 -0.47
C ARG A 148 2.40 21.27 0.34
N ASP A 149 2.25 21.08 1.65
CA ASP A 149 3.36 21.00 2.60
C ASP A 149 3.56 19.56 3.10
N THR A 150 2.55 18.71 2.92
CA THR A 150 2.54 17.33 3.40
C THR A 150 2.52 16.33 2.24
N SER A 151 3.63 15.60 2.10
CA SER A 151 3.78 14.57 1.07
C SER A 151 4.58 13.38 1.56
N TRP A 152 4.36 12.23 0.93
CA TRP A 152 5.06 10.97 1.19
C TRP A 152 5.50 10.34 -0.12
N SER A 153 6.76 9.91 -0.17
CA SER A 153 7.36 9.27 -1.33
C SER A 153 7.55 7.78 -1.07
N PHE A 154 7.11 6.95 -2.00
CA PHE A 154 7.10 5.49 -1.88
C PHE A 154 7.94 4.87 -2.97
N PRO A 155 8.93 4.01 -2.64
CA PRO A 155 9.67 3.29 -3.65
C PRO A 155 8.76 2.23 -4.31
N THR A 156 8.60 2.30 -5.63
CA THR A 156 7.69 1.39 -6.36
C THR A 156 8.35 0.04 -6.67
N ARG A 157 9.68 0.01 -6.84
CA ARG A 157 10.42 -1.21 -7.21
C ARG A 157 10.25 -2.36 -6.22
N PRO A 158 10.38 -2.17 -4.89
CA PRO A 158 10.16 -3.26 -3.93
C PRO A 158 8.74 -3.83 -4.00
N LEU A 159 7.75 -2.95 -4.17
CA LEU A 159 6.34 -3.33 -4.26
C LEU A 159 6.08 -4.18 -5.51
N LEU A 160 6.60 -3.78 -6.66
CA LEU A 160 6.48 -4.56 -7.90
C LEU A 160 7.19 -5.90 -7.86
N LYS A 161 8.40 -5.93 -7.30
CA LYS A 161 9.16 -7.17 -7.16
C LYS A 161 8.34 -8.18 -6.35
N ALA A 162 7.84 -7.78 -5.18
CA ALA A 162 6.96 -8.62 -4.40
C ALA A 162 5.68 -9.00 -5.17
N MET A 163 5.06 -8.06 -5.90
CA MET A 163 3.86 -8.33 -6.70
C MET A 163 4.07 -9.48 -7.69
N THR A 164 5.23 -9.54 -8.35
CA THR A 164 5.55 -10.63 -9.30
C THR A 164 5.83 -11.98 -8.63
N GLU A 165 6.25 -11.97 -7.37
CA GLU A 165 6.53 -13.18 -6.58
C GLU A 165 5.24 -13.77 -5.96
N GLN A 166 4.19 -12.95 -5.78
CA GLN A 166 2.93 -13.36 -5.15
C GLN A 166 1.89 -13.83 -6.18
N GLU A 167 1.51 -15.11 -6.13
CA GLU A 167 0.60 -15.75 -7.10
C GLU A 167 -0.75 -15.02 -7.29
N LEU A 168 -1.32 -14.47 -6.21
CA LEU A 168 -2.58 -13.72 -6.27
C LEU A 168 -2.43 -12.35 -6.94
N CYS A 169 -1.25 -11.77 -6.89
CA CYS A 169 -0.94 -10.44 -7.41
C CYS A 169 -0.32 -10.44 -8.80
N LYS A 170 -0.02 -11.61 -9.36
CA LYS A 170 0.44 -11.71 -10.74
C LYS A 170 -0.65 -11.18 -11.68
N PRO A 171 -0.29 -10.25 -12.60
CA PRO A 171 -1.22 -9.70 -13.58
C PRO A 171 -1.78 -10.77 -14.51
#